data_AF-A0A357IUM4-F1
#
_entry.id   AF-A0A357IUM4-F1
#
_cell.length_a   1.000
_cell.length_b   1.000
_cell.length_c   1.000
_cell.angle_alpha   90.00
_cell.angle_beta   90.00
_cell.angle_gamma   90.00
#
_symmetry.space_group_name_H-M   'P 1'
#
loop_
_entity.id
_entity.type
_entity.pdbx_description
1 polymer ?
#
loop_
_entity_poly.entity_id
_entity_poly.type
_entity_poly.pdbx_seq_one_letter_code
_entity_poly.pdbx_strand_id
1 'polypeptide(L)'
;MPLRSGAWTASGVRFLSQILWIKHFTPYSVAAGWAGMFHRDYILRLIQEFAVFLARLTGLKDRNDPEVVFLELERSFRQFLGYDSPLLESLGPDGALSVLSAADGGNPDQLAMGAILFREKAENYRKYGDPGMAAKCEKLSARLSQAIDGRPLSPEIRKLLESTPSAEHS
;
A
#
# COMPACT_ATOMS: atom_id res chain seq x y z
N MET A 1 -17.94 -3.31 -72.24
CA MET A 1 -18.62 -4.53 -72.71
C MET A 1 -17.94 -5.75 -72.10
N PRO A 2 -18.64 -6.81 -71.66
CA PRO A 2 -19.86 -6.80 -70.85
C PRO A 2 -19.82 -7.79 -69.65
N LEU A 3 -20.66 -7.46 -68.65
CA LEU A 3 -21.60 -8.33 -67.90
C LEU A 3 -21.12 -9.67 -67.30
N ARG A 4 -21.31 -9.80 -65.98
CA ARG A 4 -22.08 -10.94 -65.47
C ARG A 4 -22.97 -10.56 -64.28
N SER A 5 -24.24 -10.46 -64.63
CA SER A 5 -25.46 -10.50 -63.81
C SER A 5 -25.64 -11.84 -63.10
N GLY A 6 -26.15 -11.79 -61.88
CA GLY A 6 -26.76 -12.92 -61.18
C GLY A 6 -27.84 -12.41 -60.23
N ALA A 7 -29.07 -12.35 -60.74
CA ALA A 7 -30.28 -12.04 -59.97
C ALA A 7 -30.88 -13.35 -59.44
N TRP A 8 -31.38 -13.35 -58.20
CA TRP A 8 -32.50 -14.18 -57.77
C TRP A 8 -33.38 -13.41 -56.78
N THR A 9 -34.62 -13.22 -57.22
CA THR A 9 -35.85 -12.91 -56.46
C THR A 9 -36.22 -14.11 -55.55
N ALA A 10 -37.10 -14.11 -54.56
CA ALA A 10 -38.28 -13.31 -54.24
C ALA A 10 -38.70 -13.59 -52.77
N SER A 11 -39.45 -12.64 -52.20
CA SER A 11 -40.67 -12.79 -51.38
C SER A 11 -40.82 -13.93 -50.37
N GLY A 12 -41.15 -13.58 -49.12
CA GLY A 12 -41.91 -14.50 -48.28
C GLY A 12 -42.14 -14.10 -46.82
N VAL A 13 -43.27 -13.44 -46.58
CA VAL A 13 -44.17 -13.64 -45.41
C VAL A 13 -43.80 -12.98 -44.06
N ARG A 14 -44.64 -12.01 -43.71
CA ARG A 14 -44.87 -11.43 -42.37
C ARG A 14 -45.37 -12.50 -41.39
N PHE A 15 -44.93 -12.47 -40.13
CA PHE A 15 -45.82 -12.85 -39.03
C PHE A 15 -45.56 -12.03 -37.75
N LEU A 16 -46.68 -11.63 -37.16
CA LEU A 16 -46.86 -10.80 -35.99
C LEU A 16 -46.39 -11.51 -34.72
N SER A 17 -45.91 -10.74 -33.74
CA SER A 17 -46.67 -10.40 -32.52
C SER A 17 -45.78 -10.33 -31.28
N GLN A 18 -45.82 -9.14 -30.67
CA GLN A 18 -45.76 -8.83 -29.24
C GLN A 18 -45.25 -9.88 -28.26
N ILE A 19 -44.36 -9.48 -27.35
CA ILE A 19 -44.49 -9.71 -25.89
C ILE A 19 -43.58 -8.74 -25.11
N LEU A 20 -44.24 -8.02 -24.20
CA LEU A 20 -43.80 -7.43 -22.93
C LEU A 20 -42.61 -6.45 -22.84
N TRP A 21 -42.97 -5.20 -22.54
CA TRP A 21 -42.44 -4.43 -21.41
C TRP A 21 -41.72 -5.27 -20.34
N ILE A 22 -40.49 -4.88 -19.99
CA ILE A 22 -40.05 -4.53 -18.61
C ILE A 22 -38.92 -3.50 -18.78
N LYS A 23 -39.25 -2.21 -18.56
CA LYS A 23 -38.30 -1.23 -18.05
C LYS A 23 -38.31 -1.37 -16.52
N HIS A 24 -37.15 -1.15 -15.90
CA HIS A 24 -36.85 -1.21 -14.46
C HIS A 24 -36.50 -2.60 -13.91
N PHE A 25 -35.20 -2.87 -13.75
CA PHE A 25 -34.53 -2.84 -12.44
C PHE A 25 -33.06 -3.26 -12.66
N THR A 26 -32.12 -2.32 -12.62
CA THR A 26 -30.70 -2.63 -12.44
C THR A 26 -30.38 -2.50 -10.95
N PRO A 27 -30.29 -3.61 -10.17
CA PRO A 27 -29.81 -3.55 -8.80
C PRO A 27 -28.28 -3.61 -8.82
N TYR A 28 -27.63 -2.54 -9.28
CA TYR A 28 -26.17 -2.40 -9.19
C TYR A 28 -25.83 -1.07 -8.52
N SER A 29 -26.35 -0.83 -7.31
CA SER A 29 -25.95 0.34 -6.53
C SER A 29 -26.08 0.13 -5.02
N VAL A 30 -25.69 -1.05 -4.53
CA VAL A 30 -25.55 -1.30 -3.09
C VAL A 30 -24.14 -1.81 -2.74
N ALA A 31 -23.48 -2.58 -3.61
CA ALA A 31 -22.17 -3.17 -3.32
C ALA A 31 -21.03 -2.16 -3.13
N ALA A 32 -21.10 -0.96 -3.71
CA ALA A 32 -20.04 0.04 -3.64
C ALA A 32 -19.89 0.69 -2.24
N GLY A 33 -20.97 0.78 -1.46
CA GLY A 33 -20.93 1.39 -0.12
C GLY A 33 -20.24 0.51 0.93
N TRP A 34 -20.36 -0.81 0.81
CA TRP A 34 -19.81 -1.76 1.79
C TRP A 34 -18.31 -1.94 1.63
N ALA A 35 -17.81 -2.04 0.38
CA ALA A 35 -16.38 -2.21 0.12
C ALA A 35 -15.52 -1.04 0.65
N GLY A 36 -16.05 0.20 0.56
CA GLY A 36 -15.38 1.39 1.11
C GLY A 36 -15.32 1.42 2.64
N MET A 37 -16.37 0.95 3.32
CA MET A 37 -16.37 0.83 4.79
C MET A 37 -15.34 -0.21 5.27
N PHE A 38 -15.30 -1.40 4.64
CA PHE A 38 -14.37 -2.45 5.04
C PHE A 38 -12.90 -2.08 4.82
N HIS A 39 -12.59 -1.37 3.74
CA HIS A 39 -11.22 -0.91 3.48
C HIS A 39 -10.75 0.11 4.51
N ARG A 40 -11.60 1.08 4.88
CA ARG A 40 -11.29 2.08 5.91
C ARG A 40 -11.05 1.44 7.28
N ASP A 41 -11.90 0.51 7.68
CA ASP A 41 -11.78 -0.17 8.97
C ASP A 41 -10.52 -1.05 9.04
N TYR A 42 -10.15 -1.67 7.91
CA TYR A 42 -8.90 -2.43 7.80
C TYR A 42 -7.66 -1.53 7.98
N ILE A 43 -7.60 -0.38 7.30
CA ILE A 43 -6.47 0.54 7.43
C ILE A 43 -6.36 1.09 8.86
N LEU A 44 -7.48 1.47 9.48
CA LEU A 44 -7.46 1.91 10.89
C LEU A 44 -6.96 0.82 11.84
N ARG A 45 -7.40 -0.43 11.63
CA ARG A 45 -6.89 -1.56 12.41
C ARG A 45 -5.40 -1.78 12.20
N LEU A 46 -4.91 -1.70 10.96
CA LEU A 46 -3.48 -1.81 10.67
C LEU A 46 -2.68 -0.72 11.39
N ILE A 47 -3.16 0.53 11.37
CA ILE A 47 -2.47 1.64 12.04
C ILE A 47 -2.44 1.44 13.57
N GLN A 48 -3.52 0.93 14.16
CA GLN A 48 -3.55 0.59 15.58
C GLN A 48 -2.55 -0.52 15.93
N GLU A 49 -2.53 -1.60 15.13
CA GLU A 49 -1.55 -2.67 15.29
C GLU A 49 -0.11 -2.16 15.12
N PHE A 50 0.10 -1.21 14.20
CA PHE A 50 1.39 -0.55 13.99
C PHE A 50 1.81 0.28 15.20
N ALA A 51 0.91 1.08 15.78
CA ALA A 51 1.19 1.85 16.99
C ALA A 51 1.56 0.94 18.19
N VAL A 52 0.86 -0.19 18.35
CA VAL A 52 1.19 -1.20 19.37
C VAL A 52 2.57 -1.81 19.10
N PHE A 53 2.89 -2.10 17.84
CA PHE A 53 4.22 -2.56 17.47
C PHE A 53 5.31 -1.55 17.87
N LEU A 54 5.15 -0.26 17.55
CA LEU A 54 6.15 0.77 17.90
C LEU A 54 6.35 0.90 19.41
N ALA A 55 5.28 0.81 20.20
CA ALA A 55 5.37 0.81 21.65
C ALA A 55 6.16 -0.41 22.18
N ARG A 56 5.90 -1.60 21.62
CA ARG A 56 6.66 -2.82 21.95
C ARG A 56 8.13 -2.71 21.53
N LEU A 57 8.39 -2.20 20.34
CA LEU A 57 9.74 -2.00 19.81
C LEU A 57 10.56 -1.09 20.72
N THR A 58 9.96 0.00 21.22
CA THR A 58 10.59 0.90 22.19
C THR A 58 11.02 0.14 23.45
N GLY A 59 10.11 -0.64 24.05
CA GLY A 59 10.42 -1.46 25.22
C GLY A 59 11.46 -2.57 24.97
N LEU A 60 11.58 -3.06 23.73
CA LEU A 60 12.64 -3.99 23.33
C LEU A 60 13.99 -3.29 23.18
N LYS A 61 14.03 -2.08 22.60
CA LYS A 61 15.24 -1.26 22.46
C LYS A 61 15.86 -0.93 23.83
N ASP A 62 15.02 -0.72 24.85
CA ASP A 62 15.45 -0.49 26.24
C ASP A 62 16.13 -1.71 26.88
N ARG A 63 15.72 -2.92 26.48
CA ARG A 63 16.34 -4.18 26.95
C ARG A 63 17.65 -4.52 26.24
N ASN A 64 17.98 -3.76 25.19
CA ASN A 64 19.23 -3.84 24.43
C ASN A 64 19.54 -5.23 23.82
N ASP A 65 18.51 -5.96 23.38
CA ASP A 65 18.67 -7.22 22.66
C ASP A 65 18.53 -6.98 21.14
N PRO A 66 19.65 -6.85 20.39
CA PRO A 66 19.62 -6.55 18.96
C PRO A 66 18.88 -7.60 18.14
N GLU A 67 19.08 -8.88 18.45
CA GLU A 67 18.54 -9.98 17.65
C GLU A 67 17.02 -9.97 17.69
N VAL A 68 16.44 -9.76 18.87
CA VAL A 68 15.00 -9.67 19.06
C VAL A 68 14.44 -8.41 18.38
N VAL A 69 15.13 -7.28 18.46
CA VAL A 69 14.70 -6.03 17.80
C VAL A 69 14.70 -6.18 16.28
N PHE A 70 15.76 -6.73 15.69
CA PHE A 70 15.81 -6.98 14.24
C PHE A 70 14.75 -7.99 13.82
N LEU A 71 14.58 -9.08 14.56
CA LEU A 71 13.55 -10.08 14.25
C LEU A 71 12.13 -9.48 14.26
N GLU A 72 11.82 -8.63 15.23
CA GLU A 72 10.52 -7.97 15.33
C GLU A 72 10.33 -6.94 14.18
N LEU A 73 11.38 -6.22 13.81
CA LEU A 73 11.37 -5.34 12.63
C LEU A 73 11.09 -6.14 11.35
N GLU A 74 11.83 -7.24 11.11
CA GLU A 74 11.65 -8.08 9.92
C GLU A 74 10.23 -8.62 9.79
N ARG A 75 9.64 -9.08 10.89
CA ARG A 75 8.24 -9.53 10.91
C ARG A 75 7.26 -8.41 10.55
N SER A 76 7.54 -7.20 11.01
CA SER A 76 6.69 -6.03 10.81
C SER A 76 6.68 -5.58 9.34
N PHE A 77 7.80 -5.70 8.63
CA PHE A 77 7.85 -5.46 7.18
C PHE A 77 6.83 -6.33 6.43
N ARG A 78 6.81 -7.63 6.71
CA ARG A 78 5.86 -8.55 6.07
C ARG A 78 4.43 -8.26 6.50
N GLN A 79 4.19 -7.96 7.77
CA GLN A 79 2.84 -7.69 8.29
C GLN A 79 2.22 -6.42 7.69
N PHE A 80 2.97 -5.31 7.66
CA PHE A 80 2.41 -3.99 7.29
C PHE A 80 2.62 -3.63 5.83
N LEU A 81 3.71 -4.11 5.20
CA LEU A 81 4.03 -3.80 3.81
C LEU A 81 3.79 -4.98 2.87
N GLY A 82 3.63 -6.19 3.40
CA GLY A 82 3.45 -7.40 2.58
C GLY A 82 4.75 -7.93 1.95
N TYR A 83 5.90 -7.30 2.24
CA TYR A 83 7.19 -7.65 1.66
C TYR A 83 8.24 -7.85 2.76
N ASP A 84 9.24 -8.66 2.46
CA ASP A 84 10.41 -8.79 3.33
C ASP A 84 11.34 -7.60 3.13
N SER A 85 11.97 -7.13 4.22
CA SER A 85 12.86 -5.97 4.15
C SER A 85 14.06 -6.17 3.22
N PRO A 86 14.73 -7.35 3.13
CA PRO A 86 15.88 -7.51 2.25
C PRO A 86 15.53 -7.35 0.77
N LEU A 87 14.30 -7.71 0.39
CA LEU A 87 13.80 -7.51 -0.97
C LEU A 87 13.71 -6.01 -1.27
N LEU A 88 12.99 -5.25 -0.43
CA LEU A 88 12.83 -3.81 -0.61
C LEU A 88 14.18 -3.08 -0.59
N GLU A 89 15.10 -3.52 0.26
CA GLU A 89 16.45 -2.98 0.29
C GLU A 89 17.24 -3.28 -0.98
N SER A 90 17.10 -4.48 -1.57
CA SER A 90 17.82 -4.84 -2.80
C SER A 90 17.39 -4.00 -4.01
N LEU A 91 16.14 -3.52 -4.02
CA LEU A 91 15.58 -2.71 -5.10
C LEU A 91 16.02 -1.24 -5.07
N GLY A 92 16.54 -0.78 -3.92
CA GLY A 92 16.86 0.63 -3.70
C GLY A 92 15.61 1.52 -3.58
N PRO A 93 15.81 2.85 -3.37
CA PRO A 93 14.72 3.75 -3.00
C PRO A 93 13.58 3.82 -4.01
N ASP A 94 13.89 4.00 -5.30
CA ASP A 94 12.86 4.13 -6.34
C ASP A 94 12.19 2.79 -6.68
N GLY A 95 12.95 1.70 -6.63
CA GLY A 95 12.42 0.35 -6.86
C GLY A 95 11.46 -0.07 -5.73
N ALA A 96 11.85 0.18 -4.48
CA ALA A 96 10.98 -0.07 -3.32
C ALA A 96 9.70 0.77 -3.38
N LEU A 97 9.81 2.07 -3.70
CA LEU A 97 8.64 2.92 -3.89
C LEU A 97 7.74 2.41 -5.02
N SER A 98 8.32 1.99 -6.14
CA SER A 98 7.55 1.48 -7.28
C SER A 98 6.75 0.23 -6.91
N VAL A 99 7.37 -0.71 -6.18
CA VAL A 99 6.70 -1.93 -5.70
C VAL A 99 5.58 -1.59 -4.71
N LEU A 100 5.87 -0.75 -3.72
CA LEU A 100 4.89 -0.35 -2.71
C LEU A 100 3.75 0.51 -3.29
N SER A 101 4.01 1.23 -4.39
CA SER A 101 2.99 2.04 -5.06
C SER A 101 2.17 1.25 -6.08
N ALA A 102 2.69 0.12 -6.57
CA ALA A 102 1.95 -0.75 -7.48
C ALA A 102 0.79 -1.47 -6.78
N ALA A 103 0.91 -1.74 -5.48
CA ALA A 103 -0.18 -2.25 -4.65
C ALA A 103 -1.10 -1.10 -4.19
N ASP A 104 -2.41 -1.23 -4.41
CA ASP A 104 -3.46 -0.29 -3.98
C ASP A 104 -3.21 1.21 -4.33
N GLY A 105 -2.45 1.50 -5.39
CA GLY A 105 -2.17 2.86 -5.84
C GLY A 105 -1.27 3.66 -4.88
N GLY A 106 -0.48 2.96 -4.05
CA GLY A 106 0.46 3.56 -3.12
C GLY A 106 -0.23 4.28 -1.99
N ASN A 107 -0.98 3.54 -1.17
CA ASN A 107 -1.63 4.05 0.02
C ASN A 107 -0.63 4.89 0.86
N PRO A 108 -0.89 6.19 1.08
CA PRO A 108 0.06 7.07 1.74
C PRO A 108 0.31 6.67 3.21
N ASP A 109 -0.67 6.09 3.91
CA ASP A 109 -0.47 5.57 5.27
C ASP A 109 0.50 4.38 5.27
N GLN A 110 0.43 3.51 4.27
CA GLN A 110 1.34 2.37 4.16
C GLN A 110 2.76 2.80 3.80
N LEU A 111 2.91 3.78 2.90
CA LEU A 111 4.21 4.38 2.59
C LEU A 111 4.82 5.06 3.81
N ALA A 112 4.00 5.72 4.64
CA ALA A 112 4.43 6.30 5.91
C ALA A 112 4.88 5.24 6.91
N MET A 113 4.14 4.14 7.07
CA MET A 113 4.57 3.00 7.90
C MET A 113 5.92 2.45 7.41
N GLY A 114 6.11 2.32 6.10
CA GLY A 114 7.38 1.90 5.51
C GLY A 114 8.52 2.88 5.80
N ALA A 115 8.26 4.18 5.71
CA ALA A 115 9.23 5.21 6.07
C ALA A 115 9.69 5.09 7.54
N ILE A 116 8.73 4.88 8.46
CA ILE A 116 9.01 4.70 9.89
C ILE A 116 9.82 3.42 10.12
N LEU A 117 9.42 2.29 9.52
CA LEU A 117 10.14 1.01 9.66
C LEU A 117 11.59 1.10 9.19
N PHE A 118 11.84 1.72 8.04
CA PHE A 118 13.20 1.90 7.55
C PHE A 118 14.02 2.85 8.43
N ARG A 119 13.41 3.89 9.01
CA ARG A 119 14.09 4.76 9.97
C ARG A 119 14.49 4.00 11.24
N GLU A 120 13.58 3.24 11.82
CA GLU A 120 13.89 2.40 13.00
C GLU A 120 14.98 1.39 12.69
N LYS A 121 14.93 0.76 11.51
CA LYS A 121 15.97 -0.18 11.08
C LYS A 121 17.33 0.51 10.92
N ALA A 122 17.36 1.73 10.36
CA ALA A 122 18.57 2.52 10.22
C ALA A 122 19.20 2.87 11.57
N GLU A 123 18.39 3.28 12.54
CA GLU A 123 18.86 3.60 13.90
C GLU A 123 19.47 2.36 14.57
N ASN A 124 18.84 1.19 14.41
CA ASN A 124 19.38 -0.07 14.93
C ASN A 124 20.70 -0.44 14.24
N TYR A 125 20.80 -0.34 12.92
CA TYR A 125 22.07 -0.55 12.22
C TYR A 125 23.18 0.40 12.69
N ARG A 126 22.86 1.67 12.92
CA ARG A 126 23.82 2.64 13.46
C ARG A 126 24.28 2.26 14.86
N LYS A 127 23.35 1.87 15.74
CA LYS A 127 23.65 1.45 17.12
C LYS A 127 24.52 0.20 17.18
N TYR A 128 24.33 -0.74 16.26
CA TYR A 128 25.03 -2.03 16.26
C TYR A 128 26.21 -2.13 15.27
N GLY A 129 26.64 -1.00 14.69
CA GLY A 129 27.93 -0.91 13.98
C GLY A 129 27.90 -1.18 12.48
N ASP A 130 26.75 -1.06 11.81
CA ASP A 130 26.63 -1.15 10.35
C ASP A 130 26.14 0.18 9.74
N PRO A 131 27.01 1.21 9.64
CA PRO A 131 26.63 2.50 9.10
C PRO A 131 26.27 2.44 7.60
N GLY A 132 26.75 1.44 6.86
CA GLY A 132 26.44 1.26 5.45
C GLY A 132 24.98 0.87 5.23
N MET A 133 24.50 -0.12 6.01
CA MET A 133 23.09 -0.50 6.01
C MET A 133 22.21 0.61 6.61
N ALA A 134 22.69 1.32 7.63
CA ALA A 134 21.97 2.48 8.17
C ALA A 134 21.69 3.54 7.10
N ALA A 135 22.72 3.96 6.35
CA ALA A 135 22.58 4.95 5.29
C ALA A 135 21.66 4.47 4.14
N LYS A 136 21.66 3.17 3.85
CA LYS A 136 20.75 2.57 2.87
C LYS A 136 19.30 2.67 3.33
N CYS A 137 19.02 2.31 4.58
CA CYS A 137 17.70 2.41 5.17
C CYS A 137 17.22 3.87 5.31
N GLU A 138 18.10 4.81 5.64
CA GLU A 138 17.78 6.25 5.66
C GLU A 138 17.31 6.76 4.29
N LYS A 139 18.02 6.40 3.22
CA LYS A 139 17.62 6.79 1.86
C LYS A 139 16.24 6.24 1.48
N LEU A 140 15.95 5.00 1.85
CA LEU A 140 14.64 4.39 1.66
C LEU A 140 13.57 5.15 2.47
N SER A 141 13.81 5.40 3.75
CA SER A 141 12.91 6.14 4.63
C SER A 141 12.60 7.54 4.09
N ALA A 142 13.63 8.28 3.69
CA ALA A 142 13.51 9.62 3.12
C ALA A 142 12.71 9.60 1.81
N ARG A 143 12.98 8.64 0.92
CA ARG A 143 12.29 8.53 -0.36
C ARG A 143 10.79 8.25 -0.20
N LEU A 144 10.43 7.37 0.73
CA LEU A 144 9.03 7.07 1.04
C LEU A 144 8.34 8.26 1.70
N SER A 145 9.03 8.96 2.62
CA SER A 145 8.52 10.20 3.24
C SER A 145 8.27 11.30 2.22
N GLN A 146 9.14 11.44 1.22
CA GLN A 146 8.94 12.40 0.14
C GLN A 146 7.74 12.02 -0.75
N ALA A 147 7.50 10.73 -0.96
CA ALA A 147 6.38 10.24 -1.78
C ALA A 147 4.99 10.45 -1.14
N ILE A 148 4.95 10.74 0.16
CA ILE A 148 3.72 11.07 0.89
C ILE A 148 3.52 12.58 1.11
N ASP A 149 4.47 13.41 0.68
CA ASP A 149 4.35 14.85 0.84
C ASP A 149 3.14 15.40 0.07
N GLY A 150 2.37 16.28 0.72
CA GLY A 150 1.10 16.80 0.20
C GLY A 150 -0.04 15.79 0.06
N ARG A 151 0.14 14.52 0.45
CA ARG A 151 -0.92 13.49 0.39
C ARG A 151 -1.71 13.42 1.71
N PRO A 152 -3.02 13.12 1.67
CA PRO A 152 -3.81 12.97 2.89
C PRO A 152 -3.34 11.72 3.66
N LEU A 153 -2.93 11.93 4.90
CA LEU A 153 -2.60 10.88 5.87
C LEU A 153 -3.69 10.80 6.93
N SER A 154 -3.88 9.61 7.47
CA SER A 154 -4.66 9.43 8.69
C SER A 154 -4.06 10.26 9.85
N PRO A 155 -4.90 10.81 10.75
CA PRO A 155 -4.43 11.56 11.92
C PRO A 155 -3.44 10.77 12.78
N GLU A 156 -3.68 9.47 12.92
CA GLU A 156 -2.87 8.55 13.71
C GLU A 156 -1.46 8.38 13.11
N ILE A 157 -1.34 8.13 11.80
CA ILE A 157 -0.03 8.02 11.14
C ILE A 157 0.72 9.35 11.17
N ARG A 158 0.01 10.47 10.95
CA ARG A 158 0.62 11.81 11.06
C ARG A 158 1.23 12.01 12.44
N LYS A 159 0.49 11.68 13.49
CA LYS A 159 0.98 11.76 14.87
C LYS A 159 2.21 10.88 15.08
N LEU A 160 2.26 9.67 14.52
CA LEU A 160 3.42 8.78 14.62
C LEU A 160 4.66 9.33 13.89
N LEU A 161 4.47 9.96 12.73
CA LEU A 161 5.56 10.62 12.01
C LEU A 161 6.14 11.79 12.81
N GLU A 162 5.28 12.60 13.42
CA GLU A 162 5.63 13.78 14.24
C GLU A 162 6.22 13.40 15.60
N SER A 163 5.74 12.33 16.22
CA SER A 163 6.14 11.93 17.58
C SER A 163 7.50 11.23 17.64
N THR A 164 8.03 10.82 16.49
CA THR A 164 9.32 10.15 16.46
C THR A 164 10.40 11.21 16.27
N PRO A 165 11.23 11.50 17.30
CA PRO A 165 12.22 12.55 17.21
C PRO A 165 13.18 12.24 16.06
N SER A 166 13.29 13.15 15.10
CA SER A 166 14.46 13.23 14.23
C SER A 166 15.66 13.29 15.17
N ALA A 167 16.56 12.33 15.07
CA ALA A 167 17.82 12.32 15.81
C ALA A 167 18.73 13.47 15.32
N GLU A 168 18.33 14.70 15.61
CA GLU A 168 19.22 15.81 15.82
C GLU A 168 19.43 15.87 17.34
N HIS A 169 20.66 16.08 17.80
CA HIS A 169 21.14 16.03 19.19
C HIS A 169 21.69 14.65 19.63
N SER A 170 22.85 14.28 19.08
CA SER A 170 24.00 13.79 19.86
C SER A 170 25.27 13.88 19.01
#